data_AF-A0AAV9ENQ1-F1
#
_entry.id   AF-A0AAV9ENQ1-F1
#
_cell.length_a   1.000
_cell.length_b   1.000
_cell.length_c   1.000
_cell.angle_alpha   90.00
_cell.angle_beta   90.00
_cell.angle_gamma   90.00
#
_symmetry.space_group_name_H-M   'P 1'
#
loop_
_entity.id
_entity.type
_entity.pdbx_description
1 polymer ?
#
loop_
_entity_poly.entity_id
_entity_poly.type
_entity_poly.pdbx_seq_one_letter_code
_entity_poly.pdbx_strand_id
1 'polypeptide(L)'
;MIEDEVSKEAIKRTMKALRRRHLLEEGAHGPAFAALLKPITLQGFEWKEKAENLELELQQCYKAQSRLSEQLVVEVAESRNTKALIQEKETLITDLQSEIEQKRDECSQLKESLDEKTKALDVVLSENHALKAQLEELMINVRNTDAENKLLVDRIMSEKLEAAEKINEISMMYEDLRVRCQINSIEQLARQHVDGVIRQNEFGFEDLVESTVPSVCKHTITAHAGGCGSVVFQWNSDKLITGGQDRTVKIWDTNTGLLSSTLNGCLGSVLDLAITHDNKSVIAASSSNHLFVFDIGSGRIRHSLTGHTDKVCAVDVSRVSCRHVLSAAYDRTIKVWDLQKGYCVNTIISHSNCNALCFSMDGLTVCSGHVDGNLRLWDTQTGKLISEVSAHSQPVTSIYLSRNGNTVLTSGRDNLHNLFDMRTLEVCLTFRANGNKVASNWSRSCISADDNYVAAGSMDGSIYVWSRSKADIVSTLKGHTAPVLSCAWSGLGKPMASADRSGTVCIWT
;
A
#
# COMPACT_ATOMS: atom_id res chain seq x y z
N MET A 1 94.20 -84.35 98.11
CA MET A 1 92.74 -84.57 98.31
C MET A 1 91.87 -83.41 97.79
N ILE A 2 92.41 -82.43 97.04
CA ILE A 2 91.63 -81.30 96.48
C ILE A 2 91.68 -81.26 94.94
N GLU A 3 92.72 -81.82 94.29
CA GLU A 3 92.84 -81.81 92.81
C GLU A 3 91.95 -82.82 92.07
N ASP A 4 91.56 -83.93 92.72
CA ASP A 4 90.83 -85.04 92.09
C ASP A 4 89.31 -84.80 91.98
N GLU A 5 88.76 -83.89 92.77
CA GLU A 5 87.36 -83.48 92.67
C GLU A 5 87.16 -82.45 91.56
N VAL A 6 88.09 -81.51 91.41
CA VAL A 6 88.03 -80.45 90.39
C VAL A 6 88.10 -81.04 88.98
N SER A 7 88.91 -82.08 88.77
CA SER A 7 89.04 -82.78 87.48
C SER A 7 87.75 -83.52 87.09
N LYS A 8 87.12 -84.24 88.02
CA LYS A 8 85.84 -84.93 87.80
C LYS A 8 84.71 -83.96 87.48
N GLU A 9 84.70 -82.79 88.13
CA GLU A 9 83.66 -81.81 87.91
C GLU A 9 83.84 -81.03 86.60
N ALA A 10 85.09 -80.80 86.17
CA ALA A 10 85.41 -80.28 84.84
C ALA A 10 84.98 -81.26 83.72
N ILE A 11 85.18 -82.57 83.91
CA ILE A 11 84.72 -83.60 82.96
C ILE A 11 83.18 -83.66 82.90
N LYS A 12 82.49 -83.55 84.05
CA LYS A 12 81.02 -83.47 84.06
C LYS A 12 80.50 -82.22 83.34
N ARG A 13 81.15 -81.06 83.53
CA ARG A 13 80.74 -79.82 82.85
C ARG A 13 80.97 -79.89 81.34
N THR A 14 82.10 -80.42 80.89
CA THR A 14 82.39 -80.60 79.46
C THR A 14 81.43 -81.59 78.80
N MET A 15 81.14 -82.72 79.43
CA MET A 15 80.14 -83.68 78.93
C MET A 15 78.73 -83.10 78.86
N LYS A 16 78.35 -82.23 79.81
CA LYS A 16 77.05 -81.55 79.79
C LYS A 16 76.98 -80.49 78.69
N ALA A 17 78.08 -79.79 78.40
CA ALA A 17 78.18 -78.86 77.28
C ALA A 17 78.12 -79.57 75.92
N LEU A 18 78.80 -80.72 75.80
CA LEU A 18 78.80 -81.53 74.58
C LEU A 18 77.41 -82.11 74.27
N ARG A 19 76.68 -82.60 75.28
CA ARG A 19 75.27 -83.02 75.12
C ARG A 19 74.35 -81.90 74.69
N ARG A 20 74.53 -80.68 75.22
CA ARG A 20 73.73 -79.52 74.80
C ARG A 20 74.01 -79.12 73.36
N ARG A 21 75.27 -79.22 72.92
CA ARG A 21 75.66 -78.93 71.54
C ARG A 21 75.10 -79.96 70.56
N HIS A 22 75.12 -81.24 70.93
CA HIS A 22 74.54 -82.31 70.12
C HIS A 22 73.02 -82.18 69.98
N LEU A 23 72.30 -81.88 71.08
CA LEU A 23 70.86 -81.62 71.03
C LEU A 23 70.48 -80.39 70.19
N LEU A 24 71.35 -79.37 70.14
CA LEU A 24 71.16 -78.20 69.27
C LEU A 24 71.39 -78.54 67.79
N GLU A 25 72.37 -79.40 67.48
CA GLU A 25 72.62 -79.87 66.11
C GLU A 25 71.51 -80.82 65.63
N GLU A 26 71.01 -81.73 66.48
CA GLU A 26 69.85 -82.57 66.17
C GLU A 26 68.58 -81.75 65.97
N GLY A 27 68.38 -80.69 66.78
CA GLY A 27 67.28 -79.74 66.60
C GLY A 27 67.36 -78.94 65.30
N ALA A 28 68.56 -78.58 64.85
CA ALA A 28 68.78 -77.86 63.59
C ALA A 28 68.52 -78.71 62.34
N HIS A 29 68.72 -80.04 62.42
CA HIS A 29 68.45 -80.98 61.32
C HIS A 29 67.02 -81.56 61.30
N GLY A 30 66.23 -81.33 62.36
CA GLY A 30 64.84 -81.79 62.48
C GLY A 30 63.93 -81.45 61.29
N PRO A 31 63.96 -80.22 60.72
CA PRO A 31 63.13 -79.87 59.56
C PRO A 31 63.51 -80.65 58.29
N ALA A 32 64.80 -80.97 58.12
CA ALA A 32 65.29 -81.73 56.96
C ALA A 32 64.93 -83.22 57.07
N PHE A 33 65.02 -83.80 58.28
CA PHE A 33 64.57 -85.18 58.51
C PHE A 33 63.05 -85.33 58.35
N ALA A 34 62.27 -84.35 58.83
CA ALA A 34 60.82 -84.35 58.64
C ALA A 34 60.41 -84.25 57.15
N ALA A 35 61.19 -83.56 56.33
CA ALA A 35 60.98 -83.51 54.88
C ALA A 35 61.36 -84.83 54.18
N LEU A 36 62.41 -85.52 54.63
CA LEU A 36 62.88 -86.80 54.04
C LEU A 36 62.03 -88.02 54.47
N LEU A 37 61.35 -87.95 55.61
CA LEU A 37 60.46 -89.03 56.11
C LEU A 37 59.06 -89.01 55.48
N LYS A 38 58.69 -87.96 54.74
CA LYS A 38 57.43 -87.96 53.97
C LYS A 38 57.55 -88.92 52.78
N PRO A 39 56.58 -89.83 52.56
CA PRO A 39 56.60 -90.72 51.41
C PRO A 39 56.65 -89.93 50.10
N ILE A 40 57.59 -90.28 49.21
CA ILE A 40 57.76 -89.64 47.89
C ILE A 40 56.45 -89.65 47.08
N THR A 41 55.57 -90.62 47.32
CA THR A 41 54.24 -90.72 46.71
C THR A 41 53.26 -89.63 47.18
N LEU A 42 53.27 -89.28 48.48
CA LEU A 42 52.46 -88.18 49.03
C LEU A 42 52.97 -86.83 48.53
N GLN A 43 54.29 -86.66 48.47
CA GLN A 43 54.89 -85.47 47.89
C GLN A 43 54.56 -85.40 46.38
N GLY A 44 54.69 -86.50 45.62
CA GLY A 44 54.29 -86.53 44.21
C GLY A 44 52.83 -86.12 43.97
N PHE A 45 51.91 -86.51 44.87
CA PHE A 45 50.51 -86.09 44.79
C PHE A 45 50.32 -84.60 45.09
N GLU A 46 50.94 -84.06 46.15
CA GLU A 46 50.91 -82.62 46.45
C GLU A 46 51.48 -81.77 45.30
N TRP A 47 52.53 -82.25 44.64
CA TRP A 47 53.15 -81.55 43.51
C TRP A 47 52.31 -81.66 42.24
N LYS A 48 51.64 -82.79 42.02
CA LYS A 48 50.69 -82.97 40.92
C LYS A 48 49.48 -82.06 41.09
N GLU A 49 48.91 -82.00 42.30
CA GLU A 49 47.78 -81.11 42.62
C GLU A 49 48.18 -79.62 42.46
N LYS A 50 49.38 -79.25 42.89
CA LYS A 50 49.92 -77.90 42.64
C LYS A 50 50.11 -77.61 41.15
N ALA A 51 50.60 -78.58 40.38
CA ALA A 51 50.78 -78.42 38.94
C ALA A 51 49.42 -78.26 38.23
N GLU A 52 48.42 -79.08 38.59
CA GLU A 52 47.05 -78.99 38.06
C GLU A 52 46.38 -77.65 38.43
N ASN A 53 46.56 -77.17 39.67
CA ASN A 53 46.07 -75.86 40.08
C ASN A 53 46.75 -74.71 39.33
N LEU A 54 48.07 -74.76 39.15
CA LEU A 54 48.81 -73.76 38.35
C LEU A 54 48.40 -73.78 36.88
N GLU A 55 48.14 -74.96 36.29
CA GLU A 55 47.61 -75.08 34.93
C GLU A 55 46.21 -74.45 34.81
N LEU A 56 45.33 -74.67 35.80
CA LEU A 56 44.02 -74.03 35.84
C LEU A 56 44.11 -72.51 35.98
N GLU A 57 44.98 -72.00 36.87
CA GLU A 57 45.24 -70.57 37.01
C GLU A 57 45.77 -69.97 35.70
N LEU A 58 46.70 -70.65 35.03
CA LEU A 58 47.27 -70.21 33.76
C LEU A 58 46.22 -70.19 32.64
N GLN A 59 45.33 -71.18 32.59
CA GLN A 59 44.19 -71.17 31.66
C GLN A 59 43.20 -70.03 31.96
N GLN A 60 42.96 -69.72 33.24
CA GLN A 60 42.12 -68.59 33.64
C GLN A 60 42.78 -67.25 33.27
N CYS A 61 44.10 -67.12 33.46
CA CYS A 61 44.87 -65.96 33.03
C CYS A 61 44.78 -65.76 31.51
N TYR A 62 44.91 -66.81 30.70
CA TYR A 62 44.76 -66.67 29.24
C TYR A 62 43.34 -66.29 28.82
N LYS A 63 42.30 -66.84 29.47
CA LYS A 63 40.90 -66.45 29.22
C LYS A 63 40.63 -65.00 29.64
N ALA A 64 41.24 -64.54 30.74
CA ALA A 64 41.15 -63.15 31.16
C ALA A 64 41.87 -62.23 30.17
N GLN A 65 43.07 -62.61 29.72
CA GLN A 65 43.85 -61.86 28.74
C GLN A 65 43.12 -61.76 27.39
N SER A 66 42.47 -62.83 26.93
CA SER A 66 41.71 -62.79 25.68
C SER A 66 40.52 -61.85 25.77
N ARG A 67 39.73 -61.91 26.86
CA ARG A 67 38.60 -60.99 27.10
C ARG A 67 39.05 -59.53 27.18
N LEU A 68 40.16 -59.27 27.86
CA LEU A 68 40.71 -57.92 28.00
C LEU A 68 41.21 -57.39 26.65
N SER A 69 41.79 -58.26 25.81
CA SER A 69 42.18 -57.90 24.45
C SER A 69 40.98 -57.61 23.54
N GLU A 70 39.90 -58.39 23.64
CA GLU A 70 38.65 -58.15 22.89
C GLU A 70 38.01 -56.81 23.29
N GLN A 71 37.92 -56.54 24.60
CA GLN A 71 37.42 -55.26 25.12
C GLN A 71 38.28 -54.09 24.64
N LEU A 72 39.61 -54.23 24.66
CA LEU A 72 40.51 -53.19 24.19
C LEU A 72 40.34 -52.91 22.69
N VAL A 73 40.05 -53.92 21.87
CA VAL A 73 39.77 -53.72 20.44
C VAL A 73 38.47 -52.94 20.24
N VAL A 74 37.41 -53.25 21.00
CA VAL A 74 36.12 -52.53 20.93
C VAL A 74 36.31 -51.06 21.34
N GLU A 75 36.95 -50.81 22.48
CA GLU A 75 37.22 -49.46 22.97
C GLU A 75 38.09 -48.64 21.99
N VAL A 76 39.09 -49.28 21.36
CA VAL A 76 39.90 -48.63 20.32
C VAL A 76 39.07 -48.30 19.08
N ALA A 77 38.12 -49.16 18.70
CA ALA A 77 37.21 -48.89 17.59
C ALA A 77 36.26 -47.72 17.90
N GLU A 78 35.67 -47.69 19.10
CA GLU A 78 34.83 -46.59 19.56
C GLU A 78 35.60 -45.26 19.67
N SER A 79 36.84 -45.29 20.15
CA SER A 79 37.73 -44.14 20.19
C SER A 79 38.06 -43.60 18.79
N ARG A 80 38.23 -44.48 17.80
CA ARG A 80 38.43 -44.06 16.40
C ARG A 80 37.19 -43.41 15.81
N ASN A 81 36.01 -43.97 16.08
CA ASN A 81 34.74 -43.42 15.59
C ASN A 81 34.46 -42.04 16.21
N THR A 82 34.66 -41.89 17.52
CA THR A 82 34.50 -40.60 18.20
C THR A 82 35.52 -39.57 17.71
N LYS A 83 36.77 -39.97 17.45
CA LYS A 83 37.79 -39.09 16.85
C LYS A 83 37.41 -38.62 15.45
N ALA A 84 36.87 -39.50 14.60
CA ALA A 84 36.39 -39.13 13.27
C ALA A 84 35.23 -38.12 13.37
N LEU A 85 34.28 -38.35 14.28
CA LEU A 85 33.17 -37.43 14.52
C LEU A 85 33.68 -36.06 15.00
N ILE A 86 34.69 -36.02 15.87
CA ILE A 86 35.31 -34.76 16.33
C ILE A 86 35.94 -34.01 15.14
N GLN A 87 36.67 -34.70 14.26
CA GLN A 87 37.27 -34.07 13.08
C GLN A 87 36.22 -33.47 12.15
N GLU A 88 35.11 -34.16 11.91
CA GLU A 88 33.98 -33.61 11.13
C GLU A 88 33.35 -32.37 11.79
N LYS A 89 33.26 -32.36 13.13
CA LYS A 89 32.77 -31.18 13.85
C LYS A 89 33.76 -30.03 13.81
N GLU A 90 35.06 -30.30 13.86
CA GLU A 90 36.10 -29.28 13.72
C GLU A 90 36.04 -28.61 12.34
N THR A 91 35.86 -29.36 11.26
CA THR A 91 35.71 -28.78 9.91
C THR A 91 34.43 -27.95 9.78
N LEU A 92 33.32 -28.42 10.34
CA LEU A 92 32.07 -27.65 10.34
C LEU A 92 32.20 -26.35 11.15
N ILE A 93 32.94 -26.37 12.26
CA ILE A 93 33.21 -25.16 13.06
C ILE A 93 34.05 -24.18 12.24
N THR A 94 35.07 -24.64 11.51
CA THR A 94 35.88 -23.74 10.66
C THR A 94 35.06 -23.14 9.52
N ASP A 95 34.17 -23.92 8.91
CA ASP A 95 33.28 -23.44 7.84
C ASP A 95 32.32 -22.37 8.39
N LEU A 96 31.67 -22.63 9.54
CA LEU A 96 30.80 -21.65 10.19
C LEU A 96 31.54 -20.39 10.64
N GLN A 97 32.80 -20.50 11.08
CA GLN A 97 33.63 -19.35 11.40
C GLN A 97 33.89 -18.49 10.16
N SER A 98 34.14 -19.11 9.00
CA SER A 98 34.33 -18.38 7.74
C SER A 98 33.06 -17.66 7.28
N GLU A 99 31.88 -18.30 7.43
CA GLU A 99 30.59 -17.67 7.11
C GLU A 99 30.28 -16.50 8.03
N ILE A 100 30.57 -16.61 9.33
CA ILE A 100 30.40 -15.51 10.30
C ILE A 100 31.29 -14.33 9.91
N GLU A 101 32.54 -14.58 9.52
CA GLU A 101 33.46 -13.51 9.12
C GLU A 101 32.98 -12.83 7.84
N GLN A 102 32.54 -13.60 6.83
CA GLN A 102 31.94 -13.05 5.62
C GLN A 102 30.71 -12.17 5.93
N LYS A 103 29.83 -12.61 6.85
CA LYS A 103 28.67 -11.82 7.26
C LYS A 103 29.02 -10.58 8.07
N ARG A 104 30.12 -10.60 8.82
CA ARG A 104 30.65 -9.39 9.47
C ARG A 104 31.16 -8.38 8.45
N ASP A 105 31.84 -8.83 7.41
CA ASP A 105 32.33 -7.97 6.33
C ASP A 105 31.18 -7.37 5.51
N GLU A 106 30.13 -8.16 5.21
CA GLU A 106 28.91 -7.62 4.59
C GLU A 106 28.24 -6.56 5.49
N CYS A 107 28.17 -6.81 6.80
CA CYS A 107 27.61 -5.85 7.76
C CYS A 107 28.45 -4.55 7.86
N SER A 108 29.78 -4.64 7.78
CA SER A 108 30.65 -3.46 7.83
C SER A 108 30.51 -2.61 6.57
N GLN A 109 30.44 -3.22 5.39
CA GLN A 109 30.18 -2.52 4.13
C GLN A 109 28.81 -1.84 4.12
N LEU A 110 27.77 -2.51 4.62
CA LEU A 110 26.43 -1.90 4.73
C LEU A 110 26.41 -0.72 5.70
N LYS A 111 27.19 -0.79 6.78
CA LYS A 111 27.33 0.31 7.74
C LYS A 111 28.03 1.53 7.12
N GLU A 112 29.10 1.31 6.37
CA GLU A 112 29.79 2.38 5.64
C GLU A 112 28.86 3.05 4.61
N SER A 113 28.12 2.24 3.84
CA SER A 113 27.13 2.78 2.90
C SER A 113 26.03 3.57 3.62
N LEU A 114 25.59 3.13 4.79
CA LEU A 114 24.59 3.87 5.58
C LEU A 114 25.15 5.23 6.04
N ASP A 115 26.38 5.26 6.53
CA ASP A 115 27.06 6.48 6.98
C ASP A 115 27.31 7.48 5.83
N GLU A 116 27.53 6.99 4.60
CA GLU A 116 27.58 7.85 3.41
C GLU A 116 26.22 8.45 3.07
N LYS A 117 25.14 7.66 3.18
CA LYS A 117 23.79 8.13 2.89
C LYS A 117 23.29 9.12 3.95
N THR A 118 23.64 8.94 5.23
CA THR A 118 23.30 9.91 6.28
C THR A 118 24.00 11.24 6.06
N LYS A 119 25.29 11.24 5.72
CA LYS A 119 26.01 12.48 5.36
C LYS A 119 25.39 13.19 4.15
N ALA A 120 25.01 12.43 3.11
CA ALA A 120 24.33 13.01 1.95
C ALA A 120 22.97 13.61 2.33
N LEU A 121 22.22 12.97 3.22
CA LEU A 121 20.94 13.46 3.72
C LEU A 121 21.11 14.76 4.52
N ASP A 122 22.13 14.86 5.37
CA ASP A 122 22.42 16.07 6.15
C ASP A 122 22.71 17.28 5.25
N VAL A 123 23.46 17.07 4.15
CA VAL A 123 23.71 18.12 3.14
C VAL A 123 22.39 18.58 2.52
N VAL A 124 21.55 17.66 2.06
CA VAL A 124 20.25 17.99 1.46
C VAL A 124 19.31 18.68 2.45
N LEU A 125 19.34 18.30 3.73
CA LEU A 125 18.58 18.98 4.78
C LEU A 125 19.04 20.43 4.94
N SER A 126 20.35 20.68 4.96
CA SER A 126 20.89 22.03 5.07
C SER A 126 20.50 22.93 3.88
N GLU A 127 20.52 22.39 2.65
CA GLU A 127 20.07 23.10 1.45
C GLU A 127 18.58 23.43 1.52
N ASN A 128 17.75 22.47 1.97
CA ASN A 128 16.32 22.70 2.16
C ASN A 128 16.02 23.75 3.23
N HIS A 129 16.82 23.81 4.31
CA HIS A 129 16.69 24.87 5.31
C HIS A 129 17.03 26.25 4.73
N ALA A 130 18.10 26.34 3.93
CA ALA A 130 18.46 27.59 3.25
C ALA A 130 17.38 28.06 2.26
N LEU A 131 16.82 27.15 1.46
CA LEU A 131 15.73 27.47 0.53
C LEU A 131 14.44 27.90 1.25
N LYS A 132 14.12 27.29 2.40
CA LYS A 132 12.98 27.72 3.23
C LYS A 132 13.16 29.14 3.75
N ALA A 133 14.35 29.48 4.22
CA ALA A 133 14.64 30.84 4.69
C ALA A 133 14.49 31.88 3.55
N GLN A 134 14.98 31.56 2.35
CA GLN A 134 14.80 32.42 1.16
C GLN A 134 13.32 32.59 0.80
N LEU A 135 12.53 31.52 0.89
CA LEU A 135 11.09 31.58 0.60
C LEU A 135 10.35 32.45 1.62
N GLU A 136 10.69 32.35 2.92
CA GLU A 136 10.13 33.19 3.97
C GLU A 136 10.46 34.67 3.76
N GLU A 137 11.69 34.99 3.36
CA GLU A 137 12.09 36.35 3.01
C GLU A 137 11.29 36.90 1.81
N LEU A 138 11.15 36.10 0.75
CA LEU A 138 10.34 36.46 -0.42
C LEU A 138 8.86 36.68 -0.06
N MET A 139 8.29 35.87 0.83
CA MET A 139 6.91 36.07 1.28
C MET A 139 6.72 37.39 2.03
N ILE A 140 7.69 37.80 2.85
CA ILE A 140 7.64 39.10 3.54
C ILE A 140 7.70 40.23 2.51
N ASN A 141 8.58 40.12 1.51
CA ASN A 141 8.69 41.12 0.45
C ASN A 141 7.39 41.24 -0.36
N VAL A 142 6.77 40.12 -0.75
CA VAL A 142 5.48 40.13 -1.46
C VAL A 142 4.38 40.80 -0.62
N ARG A 143 4.31 40.50 0.69
CA ARG A 143 3.33 41.15 1.59
C ARG A 143 3.54 42.65 1.69
N ASN A 144 4.80 43.10 1.73
CA ASN A 144 5.12 44.52 1.75
C ASN A 144 4.69 45.20 0.44
N THR A 145 4.99 44.59 -0.72
CA THR A 145 4.57 45.13 -2.02
C THR A 145 3.04 45.13 -2.18
N ASP A 146 2.34 44.12 -1.66
CA ASP A 146 0.87 44.08 -1.67
C ASP A 146 0.27 45.19 -0.79
N ALA A 147 0.88 45.49 0.36
CA ALA A 147 0.47 46.59 1.21
C ALA A 147 0.66 47.95 0.52
N GLU A 148 1.80 48.15 -0.16
CA GLU A 148 2.06 49.35 -0.95
C GLU A 148 1.06 49.50 -2.10
N ASN A 149 0.76 48.42 -2.84
CA ASN A 149 -0.23 48.43 -3.91
C ASN A 149 -1.62 48.79 -3.40
N LYS A 150 -2.03 48.28 -2.24
CA LYS A 150 -3.32 48.65 -1.62
C LYS A 150 -3.39 50.14 -1.30
N LEU A 151 -2.34 50.71 -0.71
CA LEU A 151 -2.28 52.14 -0.42
C LEU A 151 -2.36 53.00 -1.69
N LEU A 152 -1.75 52.55 -2.79
CA LEU A 152 -1.83 53.25 -4.08
C LEU A 152 -3.24 53.16 -4.67
N VAL A 153 -3.89 52.00 -4.60
CA VAL A 153 -5.28 51.83 -5.05
C VAL A 153 -6.23 52.71 -4.24
N ASP A 154 -6.10 52.74 -2.92
CA ASP A 154 -6.93 53.58 -2.04
C ASP A 154 -6.76 55.07 -2.35
N ARG A 155 -5.53 55.51 -2.65
CA ARG A 155 -5.25 56.88 -3.10
C ARG A 155 -5.94 57.19 -4.42
N ILE A 156 -5.79 56.32 -5.43
CA ILE A 156 -6.42 56.51 -6.75
C ILE A 156 -7.94 56.52 -6.61
N MET A 157 -8.51 55.63 -5.79
CA MET A 157 -9.95 55.60 -5.53
C MET A 157 -10.45 56.89 -4.89
N SER A 158 -9.70 57.45 -3.95
CA SER A 158 -10.04 58.74 -3.31
C SER A 158 -10.02 59.88 -4.34
N GLU A 159 -9.00 59.96 -5.20
CA GLU A 159 -8.94 60.94 -6.29
C GLU A 159 -10.09 60.77 -7.30
N LYS A 160 -10.49 59.53 -7.60
CA LYS A 160 -11.61 59.25 -8.50
C LYS A 160 -12.96 59.60 -7.88
N LEU A 161 -13.14 59.41 -6.56
CA LEU A 161 -14.34 59.84 -5.84
C LEU A 161 -14.47 61.36 -5.86
N GLU A 162 -13.41 62.11 -5.56
CA GLU A 162 -13.42 63.58 -5.67
C GLU A 162 -13.74 64.05 -7.09
N ALA A 163 -13.21 63.36 -8.11
CA ALA A 163 -13.54 63.67 -9.50
C ALA A 163 -15.01 63.38 -9.83
N ALA A 164 -15.57 62.29 -9.31
CA ALA A 164 -16.98 61.93 -9.50
C ALA A 164 -17.91 62.91 -8.79
N GLU A 165 -17.57 63.38 -7.60
CA GLU A 165 -18.33 64.42 -6.89
C GLU A 165 -18.38 65.71 -7.70
N LYS A 166 -17.24 66.17 -8.24
CA LYS A 166 -17.20 67.34 -9.13
C LYS A 166 -18.06 67.15 -10.38
N ILE A 167 -18.05 65.97 -10.99
CA ILE A 167 -18.91 65.65 -12.14
C ILE A 167 -20.39 65.64 -11.74
N ASN A 168 -20.73 65.16 -10.55
CA ASN A 168 -22.09 65.17 -10.03
C ASN A 168 -22.57 66.60 -9.74
N GLU A 169 -21.72 67.47 -9.18
CA GLU A 169 -22.01 68.89 -9.02
C GLU A 169 -22.29 69.55 -10.37
N ILE A 170 -21.44 69.29 -11.36
CA ILE A 170 -21.65 69.77 -12.74
C ILE A 170 -22.96 69.21 -13.29
N SER A 171 -23.26 67.94 -13.10
CA SER A 171 -24.48 67.29 -13.60
C SER A 171 -25.74 67.85 -12.94
N MET A 172 -25.71 68.16 -11.65
CA MET A 172 -26.81 68.87 -10.97
C MET A 172 -27.02 70.26 -11.59
N MET A 173 -25.95 71.02 -11.83
CA MET A 173 -26.05 72.33 -12.46
C MET A 173 -26.60 72.23 -13.90
N TYR A 174 -26.20 71.20 -14.65
CA TYR A 174 -26.75 70.91 -15.97
C TYR A 174 -28.22 70.52 -15.92
N GLU A 175 -28.63 69.72 -14.95
CA GLU A 175 -30.03 69.30 -14.81
C GLU A 175 -30.91 70.47 -14.35
N ASP A 176 -30.42 71.36 -13.47
CA ASP A 176 -31.12 72.61 -13.13
C ASP A 176 -31.30 73.53 -14.36
N LEU A 177 -30.28 73.65 -15.20
CA LEU A 177 -30.37 74.36 -16.47
C LEU A 177 -31.33 73.68 -17.44
N ARG A 178 -31.31 72.35 -17.49
CA ARG A 178 -32.22 71.54 -18.30
C ARG A 178 -33.65 71.68 -17.82
N VAL A 179 -33.91 71.70 -16.51
CA VAL A 179 -35.22 71.93 -15.92
C VAL A 179 -35.71 73.34 -16.24
N ARG A 180 -34.84 74.37 -16.20
CA ARG A 180 -35.23 75.71 -16.70
C ARG A 180 -35.57 75.71 -18.18
N CYS A 181 -34.79 75.03 -19.00
CA CYS A 181 -35.08 74.87 -20.42
C CYS A 181 -36.34 74.02 -20.67
N GLN A 182 -36.60 73.01 -19.84
CA GLN A 182 -37.81 72.20 -19.87
C GLN A 182 -39.02 72.97 -19.37
N ILE A 183 -38.91 73.85 -18.36
CA ILE A 183 -40.01 74.76 -17.97
C ILE A 183 -40.37 75.67 -19.16
N ASN A 184 -39.37 76.23 -19.86
CA ASN A 184 -39.59 77.00 -21.08
C ASN A 184 -40.14 76.15 -22.25
N SER A 185 -39.74 74.88 -22.34
CA SER A 185 -40.21 73.94 -23.36
C SER A 185 -41.57 73.32 -23.02
N ILE A 186 -41.94 73.22 -21.74
CA ILE A 186 -43.23 72.74 -21.21
C ILE A 186 -44.27 73.86 -21.30
N GLU A 187 -43.89 75.14 -21.17
CA GLU A 187 -44.76 76.25 -21.59
C GLU A 187 -45.11 76.18 -23.09
N GLN A 188 -44.20 75.67 -23.94
CA GLN A 188 -44.47 75.42 -25.36
C GLN A 188 -45.17 74.08 -25.65
N LEU A 189 -44.97 73.05 -24.83
CA LEU A 189 -45.49 71.68 -25.02
C LEU A 189 -46.75 71.37 -24.19
N ALA A 190 -47.23 72.29 -23.35
CA ALA A 190 -48.56 72.24 -22.72
C ALA A 190 -49.73 72.45 -23.71
N ARG A 191 -49.47 72.37 -25.03
CA ARG A 191 -50.50 72.22 -26.06
C ARG A 191 -50.58 70.85 -26.71
N GLN A 192 -49.69 69.90 -26.42
CA GLN A 192 -49.77 68.58 -27.02
C GLN A 192 -48.92 67.56 -26.26
N HIS A 193 -49.56 66.74 -25.43
CA HIS A 193 -49.31 65.30 -25.45
C HIS A 193 -50.40 64.50 -24.72
N VAL A 194 -50.77 63.37 -25.32
CA VAL A 194 -51.50 62.25 -24.71
C VAL A 194 -50.52 61.08 -24.54
N ASP A 195 -50.52 60.56 -23.32
CA ASP A 195 -50.29 59.20 -22.78
C ASP A 195 -49.18 58.26 -23.25
N GLY A 196 -48.64 57.53 -22.26
CA GLY A 196 -48.39 56.09 -22.40
C GLY A 196 -47.15 55.56 -21.67
N VAL A 197 -47.33 55.04 -20.46
CA VAL A 197 -46.33 54.29 -19.67
C VAL A 197 -46.39 52.80 -20.02
N ILE A 198 -45.23 52.11 -20.13
CA ILE A 198 -45.13 50.66 -19.94
C ILE A 198 -43.86 50.32 -19.14
N ARG A 199 -44.02 49.50 -18.08
CA ARG A 199 -42.97 48.80 -17.33
C ARG A 199 -42.71 47.43 -17.98
N GLN A 200 -41.46 46.98 -18.04
CA GLN A 200 -41.11 45.57 -18.28
C GLN A 200 -40.55 44.94 -17.00
N ASN A 201 -41.06 43.75 -16.66
CA ASN A 201 -40.50 42.84 -15.67
C ASN A 201 -39.46 41.95 -16.35
N GLU A 202 -38.28 41.80 -15.75
CA GLU A 202 -37.27 40.82 -16.12
C GLU A 202 -37.60 39.46 -15.46
N PHE A 203 -37.73 38.41 -16.27
CA PHE A 203 -37.78 37.02 -15.80
C PHE A 203 -36.34 36.51 -15.70
N GLY A 204 -35.99 35.96 -14.53
CA GLY A 204 -34.72 35.28 -14.28
C GLY A 204 -34.56 34.04 -15.16
N PHE A 205 -33.43 34.01 -15.87
CA PHE A 205 -32.94 32.85 -16.61
C PHE A 205 -32.30 31.84 -15.65
N GLU A 206 -32.82 30.63 -15.56
CA GLU A 206 -32.06 29.45 -15.12
C GLU A 206 -31.39 28.85 -16.37
N ASP A 207 -30.05 28.85 -16.40
CA ASP A 207 -29.24 28.33 -17.51
C ASP A 207 -29.41 26.81 -17.69
N LEU A 208 -30.22 26.39 -18.65
CA LEU A 208 -30.15 25.03 -19.21
C LEU A 208 -28.91 24.92 -20.09
N VAL A 209 -27.88 24.23 -19.60
CA VAL A 209 -26.68 23.92 -20.39
C VAL A 209 -26.98 22.74 -21.32
N GLU A 210 -27.21 23.03 -22.60
CA GLU A 210 -27.45 22.01 -23.63
C GLU A 210 -26.11 21.35 -24.03
N SER A 211 -26.00 20.02 -23.89
CA SER A 211 -24.79 19.30 -24.30
C SER A 211 -24.82 18.98 -25.79
N THR A 212 -23.69 19.12 -26.49
CA THR A 212 -23.60 18.69 -27.90
C THR A 212 -22.89 17.37 -28.02
N VAL A 213 -23.34 16.56 -28.98
CA VAL A 213 -22.69 15.29 -29.33
C VAL A 213 -21.28 15.59 -29.86
N PRO A 214 -20.22 15.09 -29.21
CA PRO A 214 -18.86 15.29 -29.69
C PRO A 214 -18.69 14.58 -31.03
N SER A 215 -17.93 15.18 -31.94
CA SER A 215 -17.69 14.61 -33.27
C SER A 215 -16.24 14.67 -33.71
N VAL A 216 -15.47 15.63 -33.18
CA VAL A 216 -14.07 15.85 -33.59
C VAL A 216 -13.13 15.69 -32.39
N CYS A 217 -12.02 14.98 -32.58
CA CYS A 217 -10.93 14.96 -31.61
C CYS A 217 -10.11 16.25 -31.75
N LYS A 218 -10.14 17.11 -30.73
CA LYS A 218 -9.43 18.39 -30.72
C LYS A 218 -7.95 18.20 -30.37
N HIS A 219 -7.68 17.40 -29.34
CA HIS A 219 -6.33 17.17 -28.80
C HIS A 219 -6.11 15.70 -28.49
N THR A 220 -4.93 15.19 -28.85
CA THR A 220 -4.45 13.86 -28.48
C THR A 220 -3.17 14.01 -27.65
N ILE A 221 -3.23 13.60 -26.39
CA ILE A 221 -2.20 13.84 -25.38
C ILE A 221 -1.64 12.51 -24.89
N THR A 222 -0.33 12.31 -25.00
CA THR A 222 0.35 11.18 -24.35
C THR A 222 0.54 11.48 -22.86
N ALA A 223 -0.47 11.19 -22.06
CA ALA A 223 -0.54 11.65 -20.68
C ALA A 223 0.38 10.87 -19.75
N HIS A 224 0.47 9.55 -19.87
CA HIS A 224 1.18 8.69 -18.93
C HIS A 224 2.10 7.68 -19.64
N ALA A 225 3.21 7.32 -18.98
CA ALA A 225 4.09 6.24 -19.43
C ALA A 225 3.48 4.89 -19.01
N GLY A 226 2.54 4.38 -19.80
CA GLY A 226 1.71 3.20 -19.49
C GLY A 226 0.22 3.56 -19.47
N GLY A 227 -0.64 2.64 -19.04
CA GLY A 227 -2.10 2.84 -19.15
C GLY A 227 -2.64 3.96 -18.27
N CYS A 228 -3.64 4.71 -18.78
CA CYS A 228 -4.39 5.69 -18.02
C CYS A 228 -5.65 5.01 -17.45
N GLY A 229 -5.71 4.89 -16.12
CA GLY A 229 -6.77 4.16 -15.42
C GLY A 229 -8.08 4.95 -15.34
N SER A 230 -8.00 6.25 -15.04
CA SER A 230 -9.18 7.10 -14.84
C SER A 230 -8.94 8.54 -15.28
N VAL A 231 -10.03 9.20 -15.65
CA VAL A 231 -10.08 10.57 -16.16
C VAL A 231 -11.28 11.26 -15.54
N VAL A 232 -11.09 12.46 -15.01
CA VAL A 232 -12.15 13.24 -14.36
C VAL A 232 -11.98 14.72 -14.70
N PHE A 233 -13.10 15.40 -14.97
CA PHE A 233 -13.10 16.86 -15.12
C PHE A 233 -13.24 17.54 -13.75
N GLN A 234 -12.54 18.66 -13.59
CA GLN A 234 -12.76 19.54 -12.46
C GLN A 234 -14.12 20.27 -12.62
N TRP A 235 -14.88 20.45 -11.53
CA TRP A 235 -16.22 21.02 -11.59
C TRP A 235 -16.20 22.46 -12.10
N ASN A 236 -17.08 22.79 -13.06
CA ASN A 236 -17.23 24.13 -13.64
C ASN A 236 -15.93 24.76 -14.16
N SER A 237 -14.97 23.94 -14.60
CA SER A 237 -13.71 24.44 -15.15
C SER A 237 -13.22 23.57 -16.29
N ASP A 238 -12.40 24.16 -17.15
CA ASP A 238 -11.82 23.51 -18.32
C ASP A 238 -10.56 22.67 -17.99
N LYS A 239 -10.42 22.21 -16.75
CA LYS A 239 -9.28 21.37 -16.34
C LYS A 239 -9.64 19.90 -16.30
N LEU A 240 -8.74 19.08 -16.82
CA LEU A 240 -8.84 17.63 -16.87
C LEU A 240 -7.81 17.00 -15.94
N ILE A 241 -8.21 16.01 -15.15
CA ILE A 241 -7.33 15.28 -14.24
C ILE A 241 -7.23 13.84 -14.73
N THR A 242 -6.01 13.34 -14.86
CA THR A 242 -5.73 11.99 -15.36
C THR A 242 -4.86 11.23 -14.36
N GLY A 243 -5.14 9.95 -14.21
CA GLY A 243 -4.43 9.06 -13.29
C GLY A 243 -3.90 7.84 -14.03
N GLY A 244 -2.60 7.57 -13.90
CA GLY A 244 -1.91 6.58 -14.70
C GLY A 244 -1.21 5.47 -13.92
N GLN A 245 -0.74 4.49 -14.68
CA GLN A 245 0.14 3.41 -14.22
C GLN A 245 1.55 3.91 -13.85
N ASP A 246 1.94 5.10 -14.32
CA ASP A 246 3.19 5.76 -13.92
C ASP A 246 3.18 6.28 -12.47
N ARG A 247 2.08 6.05 -11.73
CA ARG A 247 1.88 6.42 -10.32
C ARG A 247 1.80 7.93 -10.13
N THR A 248 1.43 8.67 -11.17
CA THR A 248 1.24 10.12 -11.10
C THR A 248 -0.20 10.47 -11.40
N VAL A 249 -0.64 11.60 -10.83
CA VAL A 249 -1.87 12.27 -11.24
C VAL A 249 -1.49 13.56 -11.93
N LYS A 250 -2.01 13.81 -13.12
CA LYS A 250 -1.66 14.97 -13.94
C LYS A 250 -2.89 15.82 -14.19
N ILE A 251 -2.72 17.14 -14.15
CA ILE A 251 -3.77 18.12 -14.42
C ILE A 251 -3.44 18.83 -15.72
N TRP A 252 -4.39 18.84 -16.64
CA TRP A 252 -4.27 19.38 -17.99
C TRP A 252 -5.29 20.49 -18.19
N ASP A 253 -4.94 21.48 -19.00
CA ASP A 253 -5.91 22.43 -19.52
C ASP A 253 -6.53 21.87 -20.82
N THR A 254 -7.85 21.77 -20.87
CA THR A 254 -8.58 21.15 -21.98
C THR A 254 -8.58 22.01 -23.23
N ASN A 255 -8.41 23.33 -23.09
CA ASN A 255 -8.40 24.25 -24.22
C ASN A 255 -7.08 24.17 -24.98
N THR A 256 -5.97 24.20 -24.25
CA THR A 256 -4.62 24.21 -24.80
C THR A 256 -4.01 22.81 -24.96
N GLY A 257 -4.50 21.81 -24.21
CA GLY A 257 -3.90 20.48 -24.13
C GLY A 257 -2.59 20.45 -23.34
N LEU A 258 -2.22 21.55 -22.68
CA LEU A 258 -0.97 21.67 -21.95
C LEU A 258 -1.07 21.10 -20.54
N LEU A 259 0.04 20.53 -20.07
CA LEU A 259 0.18 20.05 -18.70
C LEU A 259 0.30 21.24 -17.74
N SER A 260 -0.66 21.37 -16.82
CA SER A 260 -0.67 22.43 -15.80
C SER A 260 0.12 22.02 -14.56
N SER A 261 -0.09 20.80 -14.06
CA SER A 261 0.62 20.33 -12.86
C SER A 261 0.72 18.81 -12.80
N THR A 262 1.73 18.32 -12.10
CA THR A 262 1.96 16.89 -11.82
C THR A 262 1.97 16.66 -10.32
N LEU A 263 1.06 15.82 -9.85
CA LEU A 263 0.94 15.39 -8.47
C LEU A 263 1.68 14.06 -8.31
N ASN A 264 2.79 14.11 -7.58
CA ASN A 264 3.67 12.97 -7.32
C ASN A 264 3.51 12.49 -5.88
N GLY A 265 3.74 11.20 -5.65
CA GLY A 265 3.76 10.59 -4.31
C GLY A 265 2.85 9.37 -4.15
N CYS A 266 2.10 8.97 -5.18
CA CYS A 266 1.42 7.68 -5.14
C CYS A 266 2.45 6.53 -5.19
N LEU A 267 2.26 5.53 -4.34
CA LEU A 267 3.16 4.37 -4.27
C LEU A 267 2.85 3.29 -5.31
N GLY A 268 1.63 3.29 -5.86
CA GLY A 268 1.15 2.32 -6.85
C GLY A 268 0.40 2.99 -8.00
N SER A 269 -0.06 2.18 -8.95
CA SER A 269 -0.82 2.63 -10.12
C SER A 269 -2.13 3.24 -9.69
N VAL A 270 -2.50 4.38 -10.28
CA VAL A 270 -3.79 5.02 -10.00
C VAL A 270 -4.87 4.29 -10.80
N LEU A 271 -5.79 3.64 -10.08
CA LEU A 271 -6.89 2.88 -10.67
C LEU A 271 -8.12 3.74 -10.87
N ASP A 272 -8.39 4.65 -9.92
CA ASP A 272 -9.52 5.55 -10.00
C ASP A 272 -9.23 6.92 -9.37
N LEU A 273 -10.03 7.91 -9.78
CA LEU A 273 -9.89 9.29 -9.36
C LEU A 273 -11.25 9.88 -9.00
N ALA A 274 -11.27 10.73 -7.98
CA ALA A 274 -12.41 11.58 -7.67
C ALA A 274 -11.92 12.97 -7.26
N ILE A 275 -12.73 13.99 -7.52
CA ILE A 275 -12.47 15.36 -7.11
C ILE A 275 -13.56 15.84 -6.15
N THR A 276 -13.18 16.61 -5.14
CA THR A 276 -14.15 17.27 -4.27
C THR A 276 -14.91 18.36 -5.02
N HIS A 277 -16.18 18.59 -4.67
CA HIS A 277 -17.02 19.58 -5.35
C HIS A 277 -16.56 21.02 -5.16
N ASP A 278 -15.76 21.30 -4.13
CA ASP A 278 -15.09 22.58 -3.93
C ASP A 278 -13.83 22.76 -4.79
N ASN A 279 -13.47 21.75 -5.60
CA ASN A 279 -12.27 21.70 -6.43
C ASN A 279 -10.95 21.94 -5.67
N LYS A 280 -10.91 21.67 -4.36
CA LYS A 280 -9.69 21.84 -3.57
C LYS A 280 -8.86 20.57 -3.50
N SER A 281 -9.50 19.40 -3.49
CA SER A 281 -8.81 18.13 -3.27
C SER A 281 -9.08 17.11 -4.39
N VAL A 282 -8.03 16.40 -4.79
CA VAL A 282 -8.11 15.22 -5.66
C VAL A 282 -7.81 13.98 -4.85
N ILE A 283 -8.59 12.93 -5.04
CA ILE A 283 -8.42 11.66 -4.36
C ILE A 283 -8.05 10.61 -5.39
N ALA A 284 -6.91 9.97 -5.18
CA ALA A 284 -6.40 8.90 -6.02
C ALA A 284 -6.52 7.57 -5.30
N ALA A 285 -7.25 6.63 -5.91
CA ALA A 285 -7.28 5.24 -5.51
C ALA A 285 -6.08 4.50 -6.12
N SER A 286 -5.22 3.94 -5.26
CA SER A 286 -3.99 3.29 -5.68
C SER A 286 -4.07 1.76 -5.61
N SER A 287 -3.33 1.11 -6.49
CA SER A 287 -3.08 -0.34 -6.40
C SER A 287 -2.22 -0.73 -5.21
N SER A 288 -1.66 0.23 -4.47
CA SER A 288 -0.87 0.04 -3.25
C SER A 288 -1.72 -0.01 -1.97
N ASN A 289 -3.02 -0.33 -2.08
CA ASN A 289 -3.96 -0.47 -0.97
C ASN A 289 -4.26 0.83 -0.18
N HIS A 290 -3.83 1.98 -0.71
CA HIS A 290 -3.96 3.28 -0.07
C HIS A 290 -4.74 4.24 -0.96
N LEU A 291 -5.40 5.21 -0.33
CA LEU A 291 -5.88 6.39 -1.05
C LEU A 291 -5.03 7.61 -0.70
N PHE A 292 -4.70 8.40 -1.71
CA PHE A 292 -3.97 9.64 -1.55
C PHE A 292 -4.88 10.81 -1.83
N VAL A 293 -5.01 11.71 -0.86
CA VAL A 293 -5.76 12.97 -0.99
C VAL A 293 -4.74 14.07 -1.23
N PHE A 294 -4.75 14.64 -2.43
CA PHE A 294 -3.91 15.76 -2.83
C PHE A 294 -4.68 17.06 -2.71
N ASP A 295 -4.01 18.12 -2.27
CA ASP A 295 -4.50 19.49 -2.39
C ASP A 295 -4.06 20.07 -3.74
N ILE A 296 -5.00 20.56 -4.53
CA ILE A 296 -4.75 21.08 -5.90
C ILE A 296 -3.93 22.37 -5.84
N GLY A 297 -4.16 23.22 -4.84
CA GLY A 297 -3.48 24.51 -4.74
C GLY A 297 -1.98 24.38 -4.44
N SER A 298 -1.62 23.45 -3.55
CA SER A 298 -0.21 23.21 -3.16
C SER A 298 0.46 22.07 -3.94
N GLY A 299 -0.31 21.18 -4.56
CA GLY A 299 0.18 19.98 -5.24
C GLY A 299 0.70 18.90 -4.29
N ARG A 300 0.48 19.03 -2.97
CA ARG A 300 1.02 18.12 -1.94
C ARG A 300 -0.04 17.13 -1.48
N ILE A 301 0.41 15.99 -0.96
CA ILE A 301 -0.46 15.02 -0.27
C ILE A 301 -0.89 15.62 1.07
N ARG A 302 -2.20 15.82 1.22
CA ARG A 302 -2.84 16.26 2.46
C ARG A 302 -3.07 15.09 3.41
N HIS A 303 -3.59 13.98 2.89
CA HIS A 303 -3.85 12.76 3.67
C HIS A 303 -3.46 11.51 2.88
N SER A 304 -2.86 10.54 3.58
CA SER A 304 -2.70 9.17 3.11
C SER A 304 -3.63 8.27 3.91
N LEU A 305 -4.72 7.84 3.29
CA LEU A 305 -5.77 7.04 3.94
C LEU A 305 -5.39 5.57 3.88
N THR A 306 -4.96 5.03 5.02
CA THR A 306 -4.53 3.64 5.18
C THR A 306 -5.61 2.83 5.91
N GLY A 307 -5.97 1.66 5.38
CA GLY A 307 -6.92 0.77 6.06
C GLY A 307 -7.48 -0.35 5.18
N HIS A 308 -7.36 -0.23 3.86
CA HIS A 308 -7.61 -1.37 2.95
C HIS A 308 -6.44 -2.34 2.96
N THR A 309 -6.74 -3.63 2.79
CA THR A 309 -5.72 -4.70 2.79
C THR A 309 -5.31 -5.14 1.38
N ASP A 310 -6.09 -4.74 0.37
CA ASP A 310 -5.84 -5.01 -1.05
C ASP A 310 -6.10 -3.74 -1.88
N LYS A 311 -5.85 -3.80 -3.20
CA LYS A 311 -5.90 -2.68 -4.13
C LYS A 311 -7.25 -1.96 -4.09
N VAL A 312 -7.20 -0.63 -4.06
CA VAL A 312 -8.40 0.21 -4.06
C VAL A 312 -8.84 0.41 -5.50
N CYS A 313 -10.03 -0.11 -5.84
CA CYS A 313 -10.51 -0.18 -7.21
C CYS A 313 -11.40 1.00 -7.62
N ALA A 314 -12.05 1.66 -6.66
CA ALA A 314 -12.94 2.77 -6.92
C ALA A 314 -12.95 3.78 -5.78
N VAL A 315 -13.20 5.04 -6.11
CA VAL A 315 -13.33 6.14 -5.15
C VAL A 315 -14.40 7.11 -5.62
N ASP A 316 -15.17 7.66 -4.68
CA ASP A 316 -16.13 8.73 -4.97
C ASP A 316 -16.27 9.69 -3.78
N VAL A 317 -16.72 10.91 -4.03
CA VAL A 317 -16.92 11.96 -3.02
C VAL A 317 -18.40 12.29 -2.90
N SER A 318 -18.86 12.55 -1.67
CA SER A 318 -20.25 12.94 -1.45
C SER A 318 -20.54 14.30 -2.10
N ARG A 319 -21.64 14.37 -2.85
CA ARG A 319 -22.10 15.60 -3.53
C ARG A 319 -22.64 16.66 -2.58
N VAL A 320 -23.21 16.23 -1.45
CA VAL A 320 -23.77 17.10 -0.42
C VAL A 320 -22.68 17.68 0.47
N SER A 321 -21.66 16.86 0.79
CA SER A 321 -20.60 17.24 1.69
C SER A 321 -19.24 16.86 1.11
N CYS A 322 -18.39 17.87 0.86
CA CYS A 322 -17.00 17.67 0.44
C CYS A 322 -16.12 16.97 1.51
N ARG A 323 -16.72 16.54 2.63
CA ARG A 323 -16.07 15.89 3.76
C ARG A 323 -15.98 14.38 3.60
N HIS A 324 -17.01 13.75 3.03
CA HIS A 324 -17.14 12.29 3.04
C HIS A 324 -16.69 11.67 1.73
N VAL A 325 -15.90 10.61 1.84
CA VAL A 325 -15.30 9.90 0.70
C VAL A 325 -15.59 8.42 0.84
N LEU A 326 -15.93 7.78 -0.25
CA LEU A 326 -16.05 6.33 -0.33
C LEU A 326 -14.85 5.75 -1.04
N SER A 327 -14.41 4.60 -0.57
CA SER A 327 -13.50 3.76 -1.32
C SER A 327 -13.97 2.32 -1.29
N ALA A 328 -13.76 1.62 -2.40
CA ALA A 328 -13.92 0.18 -2.48
C ALA A 328 -12.62 -0.47 -2.89
N ALA A 329 -12.32 -1.60 -2.26
CA ALA A 329 -11.14 -2.37 -2.57
C ALA A 329 -11.46 -3.83 -2.87
N TYR A 330 -10.46 -4.53 -3.36
CA TYR A 330 -10.54 -5.95 -3.67
C TYR A 330 -10.50 -6.85 -2.41
N ASP A 331 -10.49 -6.23 -1.22
CA ASP A 331 -10.59 -6.86 0.09
C ASP A 331 -12.05 -7.10 0.56
N ARG A 332 -13.02 -6.89 -0.35
CA ARG A 332 -14.47 -6.98 -0.10
C ARG A 332 -15.02 -5.93 0.88
N THR A 333 -14.25 -4.88 1.17
CA THR A 333 -14.71 -3.79 2.03
C THR A 333 -14.98 -2.51 1.23
N ILE A 334 -15.99 -1.78 1.68
CA ILE A 334 -16.27 -0.41 1.28
C ILE A 334 -16.06 0.44 2.52
N LYS A 335 -15.21 1.47 2.43
CA LYS A 335 -14.88 2.35 3.57
C LYS A 335 -15.40 3.74 3.32
N VAL A 336 -15.98 4.34 4.36
CA VAL A 336 -16.38 5.75 4.41
C VAL A 336 -15.35 6.50 5.20
N TRP A 337 -14.72 7.49 4.59
CA TRP A 337 -13.70 8.33 5.19
C TRP A 337 -14.23 9.72 5.47
N ASP A 338 -13.66 10.37 6.47
CA ASP A 338 -13.88 11.78 6.76
C ASP A 338 -12.58 12.55 6.49
N LEU A 339 -12.56 13.37 5.45
CA LEU A 339 -11.40 14.15 5.03
C LEU A 339 -11.00 15.24 6.03
N GLN A 340 -11.93 15.71 6.87
CA GLN A 340 -11.58 16.71 7.87
C GLN A 340 -10.78 16.07 9.01
N LYS A 341 -11.16 14.85 9.39
CA LYS A 341 -10.51 14.12 10.49
C LYS A 341 -9.38 13.20 10.03
N GLY A 342 -9.36 12.80 8.76
CA GLY A 342 -8.33 11.97 8.16
C GLY A 342 -8.42 10.47 8.50
N TYR A 343 -9.55 9.99 9.02
CA TYR A 343 -9.72 8.57 9.41
C TYR A 343 -11.01 7.95 8.85
N CYS A 344 -11.05 6.62 8.86
CA CYS A 344 -12.21 5.83 8.42
C CYS A 344 -13.34 5.93 9.45
N VAL A 345 -14.49 6.46 9.05
CA VAL A 345 -15.68 6.60 9.91
C VAL A 345 -16.46 5.28 9.96
N ASN A 346 -16.63 4.62 8.81
CA ASN A 346 -17.42 3.41 8.71
C ASN A 346 -16.75 2.40 7.76
N THR A 347 -16.84 1.11 8.07
CA THR A 347 -16.38 0.01 7.21
C THR A 347 -17.55 -0.93 6.97
N ILE A 348 -17.95 -1.03 5.71
CA ILE A 348 -19.02 -1.88 5.21
C ILE A 348 -18.38 -3.12 4.60
N ILE A 349 -18.77 -4.29 5.08
CA ILE A 349 -18.27 -5.57 4.58
C ILE A 349 -19.29 -6.12 3.59
N SER A 350 -18.81 -6.49 2.41
CA SER A 350 -19.63 -7.09 1.35
C SER A 350 -19.19 -8.52 1.07
N HIS A 351 -20.08 -9.31 0.48
CA HIS A 351 -19.79 -10.73 0.18
C HIS A 351 -18.98 -10.92 -1.11
N SER A 352 -18.95 -9.90 -1.98
CA SER A 352 -18.29 -9.91 -3.28
C SER A 352 -17.46 -8.66 -3.48
N ASN A 353 -16.37 -8.75 -4.24
CA ASN A 353 -15.49 -7.61 -4.51
C ASN A 353 -16.26 -6.50 -5.25
N CYS A 354 -15.99 -5.25 -4.87
CA CYS A 354 -16.63 -4.07 -5.45
C CYS A 354 -15.66 -3.38 -6.42
N ASN A 355 -16.04 -3.25 -7.69
CA ASN A 355 -15.23 -2.64 -8.75
C ASN A 355 -15.56 -1.17 -8.98
N ALA A 356 -16.78 -0.75 -8.63
CA ALA A 356 -17.29 0.58 -8.87
C ALA A 356 -18.26 0.97 -7.76
N LEU A 357 -18.25 2.25 -7.39
CA LEU A 357 -19.10 2.78 -6.34
C LEU A 357 -19.53 4.20 -6.69
N CYS A 358 -20.66 4.64 -6.15
CA CYS A 358 -21.06 6.04 -6.22
C CYS A 358 -21.93 6.42 -5.01
N PHE A 359 -21.79 7.66 -4.54
CA PHE A 359 -22.74 8.26 -3.61
C PHE A 359 -24.05 8.63 -4.31
N SER A 360 -25.17 8.42 -3.63
CA SER A 360 -26.44 9.07 -3.99
C SER A 360 -26.37 10.58 -3.78
N MET A 361 -27.32 11.30 -4.40
CA MET A 361 -27.37 12.76 -4.34
C MET A 361 -27.69 13.31 -2.95
N ASP A 362 -28.32 12.52 -2.08
CA ASP A 362 -28.56 12.85 -0.66
C ASP A 362 -27.35 12.56 0.25
N GLY A 363 -26.34 11.84 -0.25
CA GLY A 363 -25.17 11.41 0.53
C GLY A 363 -25.47 10.36 1.62
N LEU A 364 -26.69 9.83 1.68
CA LEU A 364 -27.11 8.86 2.69
C LEU A 364 -27.00 7.42 2.20
N THR A 365 -26.97 7.19 0.90
CA THR A 365 -26.87 5.83 0.33
C THR A 365 -25.62 5.66 -0.53
N VAL A 366 -25.07 4.45 -0.49
CA VAL A 366 -23.94 4.02 -1.32
C VAL A 366 -24.44 3.03 -2.34
N CYS A 367 -24.23 3.33 -3.62
CA CYS A 367 -24.41 2.38 -4.70
C CYS A 367 -23.09 1.66 -4.96
N SER A 368 -23.10 0.33 -4.97
CA SER A 368 -21.89 -0.48 -5.17
C SER A 368 -22.11 -1.56 -6.23
N GLY A 369 -21.12 -1.70 -7.11
CA GLY A 369 -21.15 -2.59 -8.27
C GLY A 369 -20.13 -3.68 -8.10
N HIS A 370 -20.62 -4.91 -8.04
CA HIS A 370 -19.82 -6.04 -7.61
C HIS A 370 -19.41 -6.96 -8.77
N VAL A 371 -18.41 -7.79 -8.49
CA VAL A 371 -17.88 -8.79 -9.43
C VAL A 371 -18.89 -9.90 -9.73
N ASP A 372 -19.87 -10.12 -8.86
CA ASP A 372 -20.95 -11.09 -9.05
C ASP A 372 -22.07 -10.60 -10.00
N GLY A 373 -21.97 -9.36 -10.50
CA GLY A 373 -22.99 -8.77 -11.39
C GLY A 373 -24.11 -8.05 -10.65
N ASN A 374 -24.09 -8.04 -9.31
CA ASN A 374 -25.11 -7.41 -8.50
C ASN A 374 -24.76 -5.97 -8.14
N LEU A 375 -25.79 -5.14 -8.11
CA LEU A 375 -25.79 -3.83 -7.49
C LEU A 375 -26.32 -3.95 -6.07
N ARG A 376 -25.62 -3.32 -5.12
CA ARG A 376 -26.04 -3.26 -3.73
C ARG A 376 -26.10 -1.82 -3.26
N LEU A 377 -27.20 -1.49 -2.59
CA LEU A 377 -27.42 -0.21 -1.95
C LEU A 377 -27.20 -0.33 -0.44
N TRP A 378 -26.36 0.52 0.11
CA TRP A 378 -26.02 0.51 1.52
C TRP A 378 -26.38 1.85 2.16
N ASP A 379 -26.78 1.81 3.42
CA ASP A 379 -26.90 3.01 4.24
C ASP A 379 -25.50 3.44 4.69
N THR A 380 -25.11 4.70 4.41
CA THR A 380 -23.79 5.23 4.74
C THR A 380 -23.54 5.29 6.24
N GLN A 381 -24.58 5.56 7.04
CA GLN A 381 -24.46 5.74 8.49
C GLN A 381 -24.39 4.40 9.21
N THR A 382 -25.34 3.50 8.90
CA THR A 382 -25.43 2.21 9.60
C THR A 382 -24.56 1.13 8.96
N GLY A 383 -24.17 1.29 7.70
CA GLY A 383 -23.46 0.28 6.93
C GLY A 383 -24.31 -0.94 6.58
N LYS A 384 -25.64 -0.87 6.76
CA LYS A 384 -26.55 -1.98 6.46
C LYS A 384 -26.93 -2.01 4.98
N LEU A 385 -27.13 -3.22 4.46
CA LEU A 385 -27.66 -3.43 3.12
C LEU A 385 -29.14 -3.01 3.11
N ILE A 386 -29.48 -2.07 2.24
CA ILE A 386 -30.85 -1.60 2.00
C ILE A 386 -31.52 -2.51 0.97
N SER A 387 -30.85 -2.71 -0.17
CA SER A 387 -31.37 -3.52 -1.27
C SER A 387 -30.26 -4.12 -2.13
N GLU A 388 -30.60 -5.19 -2.83
CA GLU A 388 -29.73 -5.88 -3.78
C GLU A 388 -30.49 -6.14 -5.07
N VAL A 389 -29.87 -5.84 -6.21
CA VAL A 389 -30.47 -5.90 -7.54
C VAL A 389 -29.50 -6.60 -8.49
N SER A 390 -29.97 -7.61 -9.22
CA SER A 390 -29.17 -8.26 -10.27
C SER A 390 -29.13 -7.38 -11.52
N ALA A 391 -28.01 -6.69 -11.75
CA ALA A 391 -27.90 -5.72 -12.83
C ALA A 391 -27.31 -6.29 -14.12
N HIS A 392 -26.35 -7.20 -13.97
CA HIS A 392 -25.60 -7.79 -15.06
C HIS A 392 -25.40 -9.29 -14.82
N SER A 393 -25.19 -10.04 -15.91
CA SER A 393 -24.87 -11.47 -15.83
C SER A 393 -23.38 -11.75 -15.56
N GLN A 394 -22.56 -10.70 -15.63
CA GLN A 394 -21.11 -10.69 -15.54
C GLN A 394 -20.66 -9.53 -14.64
N PRO A 395 -19.37 -9.45 -14.25
CA PRO A 395 -18.88 -8.41 -13.35
C PRO A 395 -19.27 -6.99 -13.78
N VAL A 396 -19.78 -6.20 -12.82
CA VAL A 396 -20.01 -4.77 -13.01
C VAL A 396 -18.66 -4.07 -13.07
N THR A 397 -18.48 -3.18 -14.05
CA THR A 397 -17.21 -2.47 -14.31
C THR A 397 -17.27 -0.99 -13.91
N SER A 398 -18.42 -0.35 -14.07
CA SER A 398 -18.63 1.05 -13.69
C SER A 398 -20.04 1.31 -13.20
N ILE A 399 -20.13 2.34 -12.36
CA ILE A 399 -21.36 2.94 -11.88
C ILE A 399 -21.18 4.45 -12.05
N TYR A 400 -22.21 5.12 -12.56
CA TYR A 400 -22.24 6.57 -12.66
C TYR A 400 -23.63 7.08 -12.30
N LEU A 401 -23.73 7.98 -11.31
CA LEU A 401 -24.99 8.63 -10.97
C LEU A 401 -25.24 9.82 -11.89
N SER A 402 -26.44 9.87 -12.45
CA SER A 402 -26.95 11.05 -13.17
C SER A 402 -26.99 12.31 -12.30
N ARG A 403 -26.96 13.49 -12.92
CA ARG A 403 -26.94 14.78 -12.21
C ARG A 403 -28.24 15.03 -11.43
N ASN A 404 -29.37 14.53 -11.91
CA ASN A 404 -30.65 14.60 -11.22
C ASN A 404 -30.73 13.66 -10.01
N GLY A 405 -29.80 12.70 -9.87
CA GLY A 405 -29.74 11.76 -8.76
C GLY A 405 -30.77 10.63 -8.81
N ASN A 406 -31.65 10.61 -9.81
CA ASN A 406 -32.74 9.63 -9.91
C ASN A 406 -32.29 8.37 -10.64
N THR A 407 -31.33 8.48 -11.56
CA THR A 407 -30.88 7.35 -12.36
C THR A 407 -29.41 7.02 -12.18
N VAL A 408 -29.07 5.73 -12.24
CA VAL A 408 -27.70 5.20 -12.19
C VAL A 408 -27.42 4.45 -13.48
N LEU A 409 -26.34 4.80 -14.15
CA LEU A 409 -25.79 4.02 -15.26
C LEU A 409 -24.84 2.96 -14.73
N THR A 410 -25.07 1.72 -15.14
CA THR A 410 -24.18 0.59 -14.85
C THR A 410 -23.66 -0.03 -16.12
N SER A 411 -22.39 -0.44 -16.10
CA SER A 411 -21.78 -1.17 -17.20
C SER A 411 -21.27 -2.51 -16.72
N GLY A 412 -21.46 -3.54 -17.54
CA GLY A 412 -21.04 -4.90 -17.23
C GLY A 412 -20.10 -5.49 -18.28
N ARG A 413 -19.36 -6.52 -17.89
CA ARG A 413 -18.57 -7.35 -18.81
C ARG A 413 -19.41 -8.16 -19.81
N ASP A 414 -20.72 -8.18 -19.64
CA ASP A 414 -21.69 -8.69 -20.61
C ASP A 414 -21.89 -7.76 -21.82
N ASN A 415 -21.18 -6.63 -21.87
CA ASN A 415 -21.24 -5.60 -22.91
C ASN A 415 -22.59 -4.88 -22.98
N LEU A 416 -23.32 -4.89 -21.86
CA LEU A 416 -24.53 -4.12 -21.69
C LEU A 416 -24.25 -2.90 -20.80
N HIS A 417 -24.91 -1.79 -21.12
CA HIS A 417 -24.97 -0.62 -20.26
C HIS A 417 -26.42 -0.39 -19.86
N ASN A 418 -26.74 -0.57 -18.58
CA ASN A 418 -28.10 -0.48 -18.06
C ASN A 418 -28.29 0.85 -17.32
N LEU A 419 -29.43 1.50 -17.53
CA LEU A 419 -29.86 2.65 -16.76
C LEU A 419 -30.90 2.20 -15.74
N PHE A 420 -30.59 2.35 -14.47
CA PHE A 420 -31.47 2.01 -13.34
C PHE A 420 -32.11 3.26 -12.76
N ASP A 421 -33.40 3.20 -12.42
CA ASP A 421 -34.02 4.19 -11.53
C ASP A 421 -33.76 3.79 -10.07
N MET A 422 -33.17 4.69 -9.30
CA MET A 422 -32.82 4.48 -7.89
C MET A 422 -34.04 4.34 -6.99
N ARG A 423 -35.18 4.90 -7.39
CA ARG A 423 -36.40 4.88 -6.58
C ARG A 423 -37.16 3.56 -6.74
N THR A 424 -37.20 3.02 -7.96
CA THR A 424 -37.91 1.77 -8.26
C THR A 424 -37.00 0.55 -8.28
N LEU A 425 -35.69 0.74 -8.43
CA LEU A 425 -34.67 -0.31 -8.59
C LEU A 425 -34.88 -1.18 -9.85
N GLU A 426 -35.55 -0.62 -10.86
CA GLU A 426 -35.82 -1.28 -12.12
C GLU A 426 -34.90 -0.75 -13.23
N VAL A 427 -34.62 -1.61 -14.22
CA VAL A 427 -33.91 -1.21 -15.44
C VAL A 427 -34.86 -0.39 -16.31
N CYS A 428 -34.57 0.90 -16.48
CA CYS A 428 -35.32 1.76 -17.39
C CYS A 428 -34.93 1.50 -18.85
N LEU A 429 -33.63 1.40 -19.12
CA LEU A 429 -33.08 1.29 -20.47
C LEU A 429 -31.84 0.39 -20.48
N THR A 430 -31.64 -0.32 -21.58
CA THR A 430 -30.44 -1.12 -21.84
C THR A 430 -29.85 -0.71 -23.17
N PHE A 431 -28.61 -0.22 -23.14
CA PHE A 431 -27.85 0.13 -24.33
C PHE A 431 -26.92 -1.02 -24.71
N ARG A 432 -26.93 -1.36 -26.00
CA ARG A 432 -26.04 -2.35 -26.61
C ARG A 432 -25.64 -1.89 -28.00
N ALA A 433 -24.46 -2.29 -28.44
CA ALA A 433 -23.99 -2.01 -29.80
C ALA A 433 -23.26 -3.23 -30.36
N ASN A 434 -23.50 -3.54 -31.63
CA ASN A 434 -22.77 -4.58 -32.33
C ASN A 434 -21.30 -4.14 -32.47
N GLY A 435 -20.41 -4.82 -31.74
CA GLY A 435 -18.97 -4.53 -31.72
C GLY A 435 -18.47 -3.85 -30.44
N ASN A 436 -19.36 -3.26 -29.62
CA ASN A 436 -18.95 -2.74 -28.31
C ASN A 436 -18.53 -3.91 -27.41
N LYS A 437 -17.27 -3.90 -27.02
CA LYS A 437 -16.72 -4.85 -26.05
C LYS A 437 -16.07 -4.10 -24.92
N VAL A 438 -16.53 -4.34 -23.71
CA VAL A 438 -15.99 -3.68 -22.53
C VAL A 438 -14.54 -4.13 -22.30
N ALA A 439 -13.62 -3.16 -22.35
CA ALA A 439 -12.18 -3.42 -22.41
C ALA A 439 -11.61 -4.10 -21.16
N SER A 440 -12.07 -3.67 -19.98
CA SER A 440 -11.49 -4.05 -18.69
C SER A 440 -12.56 -4.20 -17.60
N ASN A 441 -12.21 -4.83 -16.49
CA ASN A 441 -13.07 -4.88 -15.29
C ASN A 441 -13.22 -3.50 -14.63
N TRP A 442 -12.39 -2.54 -15.02
CA TRP A 442 -12.37 -1.17 -14.50
C TRP A 442 -12.66 -0.12 -15.57
N SER A 443 -13.37 -0.50 -16.63
CA SER A 443 -13.75 0.48 -17.65
C SER A 443 -14.83 1.43 -17.13
N ARG A 444 -14.64 2.74 -17.29
CA ARG A 444 -15.57 3.78 -16.84
C ARG A 444 -16.39 4.35 -17.98
N SER A 445 -17.71 4.22 -17.85
CA SER A 445 -18.72 4.87 -18.69
C SER A 445 -19.16 6.19 -18.06
N CYS A 446 -19.64 7.13 -18.87
CA CYS A 446 -20.16 8.40 -18.39
C CYS A 446 -21.52 8.74 -19.00
N ILE A 447 -22.23 9.64 -18.32
CA ILE A 447 -23.44 10.30 -18.82
C ILE A 447 -23.08 11.77 -19.09
N SER A 448 -23.68 12.37 -20.12
CA SER A 448 -23.58 13.81 -20.39
C SER A 448 -24.18 14.65 -19.26
N ALA A 449 -23.79 15.92 -19.19
CA ALA A 449 -24.24 16.84 -18.14
C ALA A 449 -25.76 17.08 -18.15
N ASP A 450 -26.39 17.01 -19.32
CA ASP A 450 -27.84 17.17 -19.53
C ASP A 450 -28.64 15.86 -19.39
N ASP A 451 -27.97 14.74 -19.03
CA ASP A 451 -28.57 13.41 -18.87
C ASP A 451 -29.18 12.81 -20.17
N ASN A 452 -28.90 13.40 -21.33
CA ASN A 452 -29.46 12.98 -22.62
C ASN A 452 -28.62 11.94 -23.35
N TYR A 453 -27.32 11.87 -23.09
CA TYR A 453 -26.38 11.00 -23.79
C TYR A 453 -25.58 10.14 -22.82
N VAL A 454 -25.26 8.93 -23.27
CA VAL A 454 -24.39 7.99 -22.55
C VAL A 454 -23.18 7.71 -23.44
N ALA A 455 -21.98 7.73 -22.88
CA ALA A 455 -20.76 7.35 -23.59
C ALA A 455 -20.04 6.19 -22.90
N ALA A 456 -19.58 5.24 -23.71
CA ALA A 456 -18.75 4.14 -23.25
C ALA A 456 -17.65 3.80 -24.26
N GLY A 457 -16.48 3.50 -23.72
CA GLY A 457 -15.32 3.04 -24.48
C GLY A 457 -15.37 1.54 -24.75
N SER A 458 -14.82 1.15 -25.90
CA SER A 458 -14.76 -0.24 -26.35
C SER A 458 -13.31 -0.71 -26.54
N MET A 459 -13.14 -2.03 -26.57
CA MET A 459 -11.87 -2.72 -26.76
C MET A 459 -11.22 -2.42 -28.11
N ASP A 460 -12.01 -2.09 -29.13
CA ASP A 460 -11.56 -1.75 -30.48
C ASP A 460 -10.97 -0.32 -30.59
N GLY A 461 -10.96 0.45 -29.49
CA GLY A 461 -10.52 1.85 -29.50
C GLY A 461 -11.62 2.84 -29.90
N SER A 462 -12.83 2.35 -30.19
CA SER A 462 -13.98 3.19 -30.47
C SER A 462 -14.68 3.63 -29.17
N ILE A 463 -15.31 4.81 -29.21
CA ILE A 463 -16.22 5.28 -28.17
C ILE A 463 -17.60 5.36 -28.79
N TYR A 464 -18.58 4.75 -28.13
CA TYR A 464 -19.97 4.75 -28.57
C TYR A 464 -20.74 5.76 -27.72
N VAL A 465 -21.51 6.62 -28.39
CA VAL A 465 -22.40 7.58 -27.75
C VAL A 465 -23.84 7.23 -28.10
N TRP A 466 -24.66 6.94 -27.09
CA TRP A 466 -26.08 6.63 -27.22
C TRP A 466 -26.94 7.81 -26.79
N SER A 467 -28.11 7.96 -27.42
CA SER A 467 -29.16 8.87 -26.94
C SER A 467 -30.09 8.13 -25.97
N ARG A 468 -30.38 8.73 -24.82
CA ARG A 468 -31.30 8.19 -23.84
C ARG A 468 -32.74 8.13 -24.33
N SER A 469 -33.17 9.09 -25.17
CA SER A 469 -34.56 9.15 -25.66
C SER A 469 -34.89 8.09 -26.69
N LYS A 470 -33.92 7.70 -27.53
CA LYS A 470 -34.10 6.74 -28.62
C LYS A 470 -33.49 5.36 -28.34
N ALA A 471 -32.61 5.26 -27.34
CA ALA A 471 -31.78 4.08 -27.07
C ALA A 471 -30.86 3.65 -28.24
N ASP A 472 -30.67 4.54 -29.21
CA ASP A 472 -29.87 4.30 -30.41
C ASP A 472 -28.50 4.99 -30.32
N ILE A 473 -27.54 4.46 -31.10
CA ILE A 473 -26.21 5.04 -31.26
C ILE A 473 -26.33 6.32 -32.09
N VAL A 474 -25.88 7.44 -31.53
CA VAL A 474 -25.87 8.74 -32.21
C VAL A 474 -24.54 8.96 -32.91
N SER A 475 -23.43 8.63 -32.23
CA SER A 475 -22.09 8.76 -32.80
C SER A 475 -21.16 7.65 -32.35
N THR A 476 -20.23 7.31 -33.23
CA THR A 476 -19.11 6.41 -32.95
C THR A 476 -17.81 7.15 -33.20
N LEU A 477 -17.09 7.45 -32.14
CA LEU A 477 -15.84 8.20 -32.21
C LEU A 477 -14.69 7.23 -32.31
N LYS A 478 -13.85 7.43 -33.33
CA LYS A 478 -12.65 6.62 -33.56
C LYS A 478 -11.44 7.53 -33.51
N GLY A 479 -10.50 7.23 -32.62
CA GLY A 479 -9.29 8.03 -32.43
C GLY A 479 -8.22 7.31 -31.62
N HIS A 480 -8.61 6.41 -30.71
CA HIS A 480 -7.67 5.57 -30.00
C HIS A 480 -7.24 4.36 -30.82
N THR A 481 -5.96 4.00 -30.71
CA THR A 481 -5.38 2.77 -31.28
C THR A 481 -5.41 1.60 -30.30
N ALA A 482 -5.59 1.90 -29.01
CA ALA A 482 -5.67 0.94 -27.92
C ALA A 482 -7.07 0.91 -27.29
N PRO A 483 -7.40 -0.14 -26.51
CA PRO A 483 -8.68 -0.23 -25.79
C PRO A 483 -8.95 0.99 -24.91
N VAL A 484 -10.14 1.57 -25.02
CA VAL A 484 -10.56 2.72 -24.21
C VAL A 484 -10.97 2.22 -22.82
N LEU A 485 -10.34 2.78 -21.79
CA LEU A 485 -10.57 2.41 -20.39
C LEU A 485 -11.53 3.37 -19.69
N SER A 486 -11.41 4.68 -19.89
CA SER A 486 -12.24 5.64 -19.17
C SER A 486 -12.78 6.71 -20.11
N CYS A 487 -14.03 7.09 -19.90
CA CYS A 487 -14.70 8.22 -20.55
C CYS A 487 -15.24 9.14 -19.47
N ALA A 488 -15.06 10.44 -19.65
CA ALA A 488 -15.61 11.47 -18.77
C ALA A 488 -16.20 12.59 -19.60
N TRP A 489 -17.32 13.14 -19.15
CA TRP A 489 -17.95 14.31 -19.76
C TRP A 489 -17.72 15.52 -18.87
N SER A 490 -17.43 16.68 -19.46
CA SER A 490 -17.38 17.93 -18.71
C SER A 490 -18.75 18.26 -18.11
N GLY A 491 -18.76 18.79 -16.89
CA GLY A 491 -19.98 19.25 -16.21
C GLY A 491 -20.66 20.42 -16.93
N LEU A 492 -19.96 21.11 -17.83
CA LEU A 492 -20.49 22.19 -18.67
C LEU A 492 -21.06 21.66 -20.01
N GLY A 493 -21.18 20.35 -20.19
CA GLY A 493 -21.69 19.73 -21.42
C GLY A 493 -20.67 19.63 -22.56
N LYS A 494 -19.58 20.41 -22.55
CA LYS A 494 -18.39 20.25 -23.41
C LYS A 494 -17.12 20.60 -22.64
N PRO A 495 -15.94 20.02 -22.96
CA PRO A 495 -15.67 18.89 -23.88
C PRO A 495 -15.89 17.51 -23.24
N MET A 496 -15.76 16.43 -24.01
CA MET A 496 -15.69 15.04 -23.50
C MET A 496 -14.23 14.55 -23.57
N ALA A 497 -13.78 13.76 -22.60
CA ALA A 497 -12.45 13.17 -22.59
C ALA A 497 -12.51 11.65 -22.54
N SER A 498 -11.55 10.99 -23.18
CA SER A 498 -11.37 9.55 -23.14
C SER A 498 -9.92 9.17 -22.94
N ALA A 499 -9.69 8.08 -22.21
CA ALA A 499 -8.37 7.53 -21.95
C ALA A 499 -8.28 6.09 -22.43
N ASP A 500 -7.13 5.74 -23.00
CA ASP A 500 -6.84 4.37 -23.41
C ASP A 500 -5.81 3.66 -22.52
N ARG A 501 -5.68 2.36 -22.78
CA ARG A 501 -4.71 1.47 -22.13
C ARG A 501 -3.25 1.79 -22.47
N SER A 502 -2.97 2.57 -23.51
CA SER A 502 -1.62 2.99 -23.87
C SER A 502 -1.13 4.22 -23.08
N GLY A 503 -2.06 4.93 -22.42
CA GLY A 503 -1.76 6.17 -21.71
C GLY A 503 -2.10 7.44 -22.50
N THR A 504 -2.77 7.29 -23.64
CA THR A 504 -3.18 8.41 -24.48
C THR A 504 -4.57 8.87 -24.06
N VAL A 505 -4.72 10.18 -23.97
CA VAL A 505 -5.97 10.86 -23.64
C VAL A 505 -6.40 11.70 -24.83
N CYS A 506 -7.63 11.51 -25.29
CA CYS A 506 -8.23 12.28 -26.37
C CYS A 506 -9.32 13.20 -25.81
N ILE A 507 -9.30 14.46 -26.23
CA ILE A 507 -10.33 15.45 -25.89
C ILE A 507 -11.20 15.68 -27.12
N TRP A 508 -12.50 15.51 -26.97
CA TRP A 508 -13.52 15.58 -28.01
C TRP A 508 -14.42 16.80 -27.81
N THR A 509 -14.75 17.46 -28.91
CA THR A 509 -15.63 18.64 -28.93
C THR A 509 -16.78 18.50 -29.91
#